data_AF-A0A444YFG9-F1
#
_entry.id   AF-A0A444YFG9-F1
#
_cell.length_a   1.000
_cell.length_b   1.000
_cell.length_c   1.000
_cell.angle_alpha   90.00
_cell.angle_beta   90.00
_cell.angle_gamma   90.00
#
_symmetry.space_group_name_H-M   'P 1'
#
loop_
_entity.id
_entity.type
_entity.pdbx_description
1 polymer ?
#
loop_
_entity_poly.entity_id
_entity_poly.type
_entity_poly.pdbx_seq_one_letter_code
_entity_poly.pdbx_strand_id
1 'polypeptide(L)'
;MNLKGKYPNGPIPSFFSNLQHLTHLDLSFNEFSGSIPSFLSNLQHLTHLDLSYNRFNGQFPKVIGQLTKLQTLILAGNNLGGKLLLSSLANLTQISQLDCSHNKFQGPLPNKITGFSSLTKLYLNDNLLSETIPSWIFSLPFLTALDLSNNQFTGHMSAISSLSLRALNLCGNKLQGNVPESMFNLVNLSVLCLSGNWSGPLHFSLFSKFRNLGFLSLSGFNSFSPCSETNAGHQFTDLFELKLFQVDLTNFSKISCEFPVLKTLELSENKLEGKVSQWIHDMHSLECYFQGPIPSSFSNLTYLTSLNLVESNLNGSIPSSLSNLQHLTHLDLSGNRLKGSIPSSFSNLHHLTYLDLSSNRLGGQIPNANQLADFVSSK
;
A
#
# COMPACT_ATOMS: atom_id res chain seq x y z
N MET A 1 -6.27 -3.09 -31.98
CA MET A 1 -7.20 -1.95 -32.08
C MET A 1 -7.17 -1.22 -30.75
N ASN A 2 -6.85 0.07 -30.75
CA ASN A 2 -6.79 0.90 -29.56
C ASN A 2 -7.79 2.06 -29.70
N LEU A 3 -8.83 2.06 -28.87
CA LEU A 3 -9.82 3.12 -28.77
C LEU A 3 -9.80 3.81 -27.40
N LYS A 4 -8.68 3.78 -26.68
CA LYS A 4 -8.55 4.39 -25.36
C LYS A 4 -8.96 5.86 -25.37
N GLY A 5 -9.88 6.27 -24.49
CA GLY A 5 -10.31 7.66 -24.33
C GLY A 5 -11.10 8.25 -25.51
N LYS A 6 -11.69 7.42 -26.38
CA LYS A 6 -12.35 7.88 -27.62
C LYS A 6 -13.87 7.75 -27.61
N TYR A 7 -14.48 7.03 -26.67
CA TYR A 7 -15.87 6.64 -26.71
C TYR A 7 -16.67 7.23 -25.52
N PRO A 8 -17.66 8.09 -25.78
CA PRO A 8 -18.27 8.94 -24.74
C PRO A 8 -19.41 8.29 -23.96
N ASN A 9 -20.04 7.20 -24.44
CA ASN A 9 -21.06 6.42 -23.71
C ASN A 9 -21.48 5.13 -24.45
N GLY A 10 -22.32 4.32 -23.79
CA GLY A 10 -23.03 3.18 -24.39
C GLY A 10 -22.35 1.82 -24.19
N PRO A 11 -22.97 0.70 -24.62
CA PRO A 11 -22.34 -0.62 -24.58
C PRO A 11 -21.27 -0.76 -25.66
N ILE A 12 -20.40 -1.76 -25.54
CA ILE A 12 -19.48 -2.11 -26.63
C ILE A 12 -20.32 -2.49 -27.87
N PRO A 13 -20.15 -1.81 -29.02
CA PRO A 13 -20.91 -2.09 -30.22
C PRO A 13 -20.79 -3.54 -30.72
N SER A 14 -21.87 -4.13 -31.21
CA SER A 14 -21.90 -5.52 -31.66
C SER A 14 -21.04 -5.80 -32.90
N PHE A 15 -20.69 -4.78 -33.69
CA PHE A 15 -19.83 -4.95 -34.87
C PHE A 15 -18.42 -5.43 -34.51
N PHE A 16 -17.96 -5.24 -33.27
CA PHE A 16 -16.69 -5.80 -32.80
C PHE A 16 -16.64 -7.32 -32.97
N SER A 17 -17.78 -8.00 -32.96
CA SER A 17 -17.88 -9.44 -33.21
C SER A 17 -17.34 -9.87 -34.59
N ASN A 18 -17.24 -8.95 -35.56
CA ASN A 18 -16.71 -9.21 -36.91
C ASN A 18 -15.18 -9.11 -36.99
N LEU A 19 -14.50 -8.59 -35.97
CA LEU A 19 -13.04 -8.37 -35.97
C LEU A 19 -12.26 -9.64 -35.57
N GLN A 20 -12.56 -10.78 -36.20
CA GLN A 20 -12.11 -12.11 -35.75
C GLN A 20 -10.59 -12.33 -35.79
N HIS A 21 -9.85 -11.54 -36.56
CA HIS A 21 -8.39 -11.59 -36.62
C HIS A 21 -7.70 -10.75 -35.54
N LEU A 22 -8.46 -10.06 -34.69
CA LEU A 22 -7.92 -9.15 -33.70
C LEU A 22 -7.14 -9.91 -32.63
N THR A 23 -5.89 -9.50 -32.42
CA THR A 23 -5.00 -10.03 -31.37
C THR A 23 -4.94 -9.13 -30.15
N HIS A 24 -5.11 -7.82 -30.33
CA HIS A 24 -5.02 -6.83 -29.27
C HIS A 24 -6.24 -5.91 -29.32
N LEU A 25 -6.99 -5.83 -28.22
CA LEU A 25 -8.14 -4.94 -28.05
C LEU A 25 -7.97 -4.13 -26.77
N ASP A 26 -7.76 -2.82 -26.92
CA ASP A 26 -7.69 -1.86 -25.83
C ASP A 26 -8.87 -0.87 -25.97
N LEU A 27 -9.81 -0.99 -25.04
CA LEU A 27 -10.98 -0.11 -24.87
C LEU A 27 -10.92 0.63 -23.52
N SER A 28 -9.74 0.71 -22.89
CA SER A 28 -9.58 1.30 -21.55
C SER A 28 -9.89 2.81 -21.51
N PHE A 29 -10.14 3.35 -20.33
CA PHE A 29 -10.37 4.78 -20.10
C PHE A 29 -11.44 5.37 -21.03
N ASN A 30 -12.58 4.69 -21.15
CA ASN A 30 -13.75 5.15 -21.92
C ASN A 30 -14.97 5.21 -20.99
N GLU A 31 -16.13 5.53 -21.55
CA GLU A 31 -17.39 5.57 -20.81
C GLU A 31 -18.32 4.40 -21.19
N PHE A 32 -17.76 3.25 -21.59
CA PHE A 32 -18.55 2.07 -21.93
C PHE A 32 -19.32 1.56 -20.71
N SER A 33 -20.56 1.12 -20.93
CA SER A 33 -21.51 0.75 -19.87
C SER A 33 -22.28 -0.54 -20.22
N GLY A 34 -23.11 -1.02 -19.30
CA GLY A 34 -23.79 -2.31 -19.43
C GLY A 34 -22.86 -3.49 -19.16
N SER A 35 -23.31 -4.70 -19.51
CA SER A 35 -22.51 -5.91 -19.31
C SER A 35 -21.44 -6.07 -20.39
N ILE A 36 -20.34 -6.73 -20.01
CA ILE A 36 -19.32 -7.15 -20.97
C ILE A 36 -19.97 -8.16 -21.95
N PRO A 37 -20.00 -7.88 -23.26
CA PRO A 37 -20.78 -8.69 -24.20
C PRO A 37 -20.26 -10.11 -24.39
N SER A 38 -21.18 -11.05 -24.56
CA SER A 38 -20.83 -12.45 -24.83
C SER A 38 -20.12 -12.66 -26.16
N PHE A 39 -20.32 -11.79 -27.16
CA PHE A 39 -19.67 -11.91 -28.48
C PHE A 39 -18.15 -11.81 -28.42
N LEU A 40 -17.55 -11.37 -27.31
CA LEU A 40 -16.10 -11.35 -27.15
C LEU A 40 -15.49 -12.74 -27.36
N SER A 41 -16.24 -13.82 -27.12
CA SER A 41 -15.81 -15.17 -27.47
C SER A 41 -15.56 -15.39 -28.96
N ASN A 42 -16.04 -14.54 -29.86
CA ASN A 42 -15.74 -14.66 -31.29
C ASN A 42 -14.30 -14.23 -31.63
N LEU A 43 -13.62 -13.50 -30.74
CA LEU A 43 -12.28 -12.96 -30.95
C LEU A 43 -11.19 -13.98 -30.58
N GLN A 44 -11.22 -15.15 -31.22
CA GLN A 44 -10.40 -16.33 -30.87
C GLN A 44 -8.87 -16.13 -31.05
N HIS A 45 -8.44 -15.04 -31.68
CA HIS A 45 -7.04 -14.67 -31.83
C HIS A 45 -6.52 -13.72 -30.74
N LEU A 46 -7.38 -13.29 -29.82
CA LEU A 46 -7.05 -12.27 -28.84
C LEU A 46 -6.01 -12.77 -27.83
N THR A 47 -4.90 -12.05 -27.74
CA THR A 47 -3.82 -12.23 -26.77
C THR A 47 -3.87 -11.17 -25.68
N HIS A 48 -4.44 -10.00 -25.97
CA HIS A 48 -4.54 -8.88 -25.03
C HIS A 48 -5.93 -8.25 -25.07
N LEU A 49 -6.59 -8.18 -23.91
CA LEU A 49 -7.88 -7.53 -23.71
C LEU A 49 -7.80 -6.57 -22.52
N ASP A 50 -7.95 -5.28 -22.81
CA ASP A 50 -8.04 -4.22 -21.79
C ASP A 50 -9.39 -3.51 -21.88
N LEU A 51 -10.21 -3.67 -20.85
CA LEU A 51 -11.51 -3.03 -20.65
C LEU A 51 -11.52 -2.12 -19.41
N SER A 52 -10.35 -1.78 -18.89
CA SER A 52 -10.21 -1.06 -17.62
C SER A 52 -10.73 0.38 -17.66
N TYR A 53 -11.02 0.95 -16.49
CA TYR A 53 -11.46 2.34 -16.33
C TYR A 53 -12.63 2.69 -17.25
N ASN A 54 -13.73 1.96 -17.08
CA ASN A 54 -15.01 2.13 -17.78
C ASN A 54 -16.16 2.06 -16.76
N ARG A 55 -17.42 2.03 -17.24
CA ARG A 55 -18.62 1.87 -16.41
C ARG A 55 -19.29 0.50 -16.57
N PHE A 56 -18.54 -0.54 -16.96
CA PHE A 56 -19.11 -1.89 -17.12
C PHE A 56 -19.72 -2.38 -15.82
N ASN A 57 -20.88 -3.03 -15.90
CA ASN A 57 -21.61 -3.56 -14.75
C ASN A 57 -22.05 -5.01 -14.99
N GLY A 58 -22.78 -5.59 -14.03
CA GLY A 58 -23.19 -6.99 -14.10
C GLY A 58 -22.11 -7.94 -13.61
N GLN A 59 -22.15 -9.19 -14.07
CA GLN A 59 -21.29 -10.27 -13.57
C GLN A 59 -20.01 -10.45 -14.40
N PHE A 60 -19.05 -11.19 -13.84
CA PHE A 60 -17.86 -11.64 -14.55
C PHE A 60 -18.24 -12.42 -15.84
N PRO A 61 -17.74 -12.04 -17.02
CA PRO A 61 -18.08 -12.67 -18.30
C PRO A 61 -17.38 -14.03 -18.48
N LYS A 62 -18.07 -15.12 -18.11
CA LYS A 62 -17.57 -16.51 -18.25
C LYS A 62 -17.05 -16.85 -19.66
N VAL A 63 -17.57 -16.19 -20.70
CA VAL A 63 -17.17 -16.40 -22.10
C VAL A 63 -15.69 -16.11 -22.36
N ILE A 64 -15.04 -15.29 -21.51
CA ILE A 64 -13.60 -15.00 -21.64
C ILE A 64 -12.76 -16.28 -21.51
N GLY A 65 -13.24 -17.30 -20.79
CA GLY A 65 -12.60 -18.61 -20.71
C GLY A 65 -12.45 -19.34 -22.05
N GLN A 66 -13.14 -18.89 -23.10
CA GLN A 66 -13.04 -19.44 -24.46
C GLN A 66 -11.89 -18.81 -25.28
N LEU A 67 -11.26 -17.74 -24.79
CA LEU A 67 -10.17 -17.04 -25.47
C LEU A 67 -8.82 -17.65 -25.10
N THR A 68 -8.55 -18.87 -25.54
CA THR A 68 -7.42 -19.69 -25.05
C THR A 68 -6.03 -19.15 -25.36
N LYS A 69 -5.90 -18.17 -26.27
CA LYS A 69 -4.66 -17.45 -26.58
C LYS A 69 -4.42 -16.23 -25.69
N LEU A 70 -5.36 -15.90 -24.80
CA LEU A 70 -5.30 -14.70 -23.98
C LEU A 70 -4.13 -14.78 -23.00
N GLN A 71 -3.27 -13.77 -23.04
CA GLN A 71 -2.10 -13.59 -22.19
C GLN A 71 -2.36 -12.51 -21.14
N THR A 72 -3.11 -11.46 -21.51
CA THR A 72 -3.41 -10.34 -20.63
C THR A 72 -4.91 -10.04 -20.63
N LEU A 73 -5.49 -10.02 -19.43
CA LEU A 73 -6.86 -9.60 -19.20
C LEU A 73 -6.88 -8.50 -18.12
N ILE A 74 -7.36 -7.31 -18.48
CA ILE A 74 -7.46 -6.17 -17.56
C ILE A 74 -8.92 -5.68 -17.56
N LEU A 75 -9.58 -5.81 -16.41
CA LEU A 75 -10.95 -5.37 -16.14
C LEU A 75 -11.01 -4.30 -15.02
N ALA A 76 -9.85 -3.80 -14.59
CA ALA A 76 -9.69 -2.90 -13.45
C ALA A 76 -10.58 -1.64 -13.54
N GLY A 77 -11.06 -1.13 -12.41
CA GLY A 77 -11.76 0.17 -12.39
C GLY A 77 -13.08 0.16 -13.14
N ASN A 78 -13.98 -0.76 -12.78
CA ASN A 78 -15.32 -0.89 -13.34
C ASN A 78 -16.36 -1.10 -12.22
N ASN A 79 -17.63 -1.29 -12.59
CA ASN A 79 -18.72 -1.61 -11.67
C ASN A 79 -19.13 -3.09 -11.72
N LEU A 80 -18.22 -4.00 -12.12
CA LEU A 80 -18.50 -5.44 -12.19
C LEU A 80 -18.67 -6.00 -10.78
N GLY A 81 -19.63 -6.90 -10.58
CA GLY A 81 -19.90 -7.48 -9.27
C GLY A 81 -20.33 -8.94 -9.32
N GLY A 82 -20.94 -9.40 -8.22
CA GLY A 82 -21.22 -10.82 -8.01
C GLY A 82 -19.95 -11.63 -7.77
N LYS A 83 -20.04 -12.95 -7.92
CA LYS A 83 -18.91 -13.85 -7.66
C LYS A 83 -17.86 -13.73 -8.77
N LEU A 84 -16.59 -13.64 -8.40
CA LEU A 84 -15.48 -13.73 -9.34
C LEU A 84 -15.25 -15.19 -9.76
N LEU A 85 -15.68 -15.55 -10.96
CA LEU A 85 -15.70 -16.93 -11.45
C LEU A 85 -14.39 -17.37 -12.09
N LEU A 86 -13.28 -17.32 -11.34
CA LEU A 86 -11.95 -17.69 -11.85
C LEU A 86 -11.88 -19.12 -12.41
N SER A 87 -12.71 -20.05 -11.92
CA SER A 87 -12.79 -21.40 -12.47
C SER A 87 -13.20 -21.43 -13.95
N SER A 88 -13.92 -20.42 -14.43
CA SER A 88 -14.23 -20.28 -15.87
C SER A 88 -12.99 -19.97 -16.72
N LEU A 89 -11.90 -19.50 -16.11
CA LEU A 89 -10.64 -19.18 -16.78
C LEU A 89 -9.64 -20.35 -16.75
N ALA A 90 -10.02 -21.53 -16.26
CA ALA A 90 -9.11 -22.66 -16.08
C ALA A 90 -8.40 -23.09 -17.38
N ASN A 91 -9.02 -22.87 -18.54
CA ASN A 91 -8.46 -23.21 -19.86
C ASN A 91 -7.47 -22.18 -20.42
N LEU A 92 -7.29 -21.02 -19.76
CA LEU A 92 -6.40 -19.96 -20.21
C LEU A 92 -4.96 -20.29 -19.80
N THR A 93 -4.33 -21.23 -20.48
CA THR A 93 -2.98 -21.72 -20.13
C THR A 93 -1.87 -20.69 -20.42
N GLN A 94 -2.13 -19.70 -21.27
CA GLN A 94 -1.18 -18.65 -21.64
C GLN A 94 -1.34 -17.37 -20.81
N ILE A 95 -2.34 -17.28 -19.93
CA ILE A 95 -2.59 -16.04 -19.18
C ILE A 95 -1.44 -15.76 -18.22
N SER A 96 -0.81 -14.61 -18.41
CA SER A 96 0.34 -14.13 -17.64
C SER A 96 -0.05 -12.99 -16.70
N GLN A 97 -1.07 -12.21 -17.05
CA GLN A 97 -1.56 -11.11 -16.24
C GLN A 97 -3.09 -11.13 -16.18
N LEU A 98 -3.62 -11.11 -14.96
CA LEU A 98 -5.03 -10.97 -14.66
C LEU A 98 -5.23 -9.82 -13.67
N ASP A 99 -5.97 -8.81 -14.10
CA ASP A 99 -6.32 -7.66 -13.27
C ASP A 99 -7.84 -7.46 -13.24
N CYS A 100 -8.42 -7.69 -12.07
CA CYS A 100 -9.85 -7.45 -11.77
C CYS A 100 -10.00 -6.45 -10.62
N SER A 101 -8.97 -5.64 -10.34
CA SER A 101 -8.94 -4.69 -9.23
C SER A 101 -10.02 -3.60 -9.35
N HIS A 102 -10.29 -2.87 -8.27
CA HIS A 102 -11.21 -1.72 -8.25
C HIS A 102 -12.57 -2.04 -8.90
N ASN A 103 -13.25 -3.06 -8.37
CA ASN A 103 -14.56 -3.52 -8.81
C ASN A 103 -15.44 -3.82 -7.57
N LYS A 104 -16.59 -4.46 -7.78
CA LYS A 104 -17.55 -4.85 -6.73
C LYS A 104 -17.67 -6.37 -6.61
N PHE A 105 -16.62 -7.12 -6.98
CA PHE A 105 -16.65 -8.58 -6.85
C PHE A 105 -16.72 -8.99 -5.39
N GLN A 106 -17.56 -9.97 -5.08
CA GLN A 106 -17.85 -10.39 -3.71
C GLN A 106 -17.82 -11.91 -3.54
N GLY A 107 -17.78 -12.35 -2.28
CA GLY A 107 -17.76 -13.75 -1.91
C GLY A 107 -16.38 -14.39 -2.05
N PRO A 108 -16.28 -15.71 -1.88
CA PRO A 108 -15.00 -16.40 -1.85
C PRO A 108 -14.39 -16.61 -3.23
N LEU A 109 -13.06 -16.60 -3.25
CA LEU A 109 -12.27 -17.18 -4.33
C LEU A 109 -12.46 -18.72 -4.35
N PRO A 110 -12.39 -19.38 -5.52
CA PRO A 110 -12.53 -20.83 -5.59
C PRO A 110 -11.43 -21.52 -4.78
N ASN A 111 -11.77 -22.57 -4.03
CA ASN A 111 -10.81 -23.30 -3.20
C ASN A 111 -9.81 -24.15 -4.01
N LYS A 112 -10.11 -24.42 -5.29
CA LYS A 112 -9.25 -25.15 -6.23
C LYS A 112 -9.32 -24.51 -7.61
N ILE A 113 -8.18 -24.49 -8.29
CA ILE A 113 -8.09 -24.10 -9.69
C ILE A 113 -7.10 -25.01 -10.42
N THR A 114 -7.43 -25.39 -11.65
CA THR A 114 -6.59 -26.25 -12.50
C THR A 114 -5.87 -25.48 -13.61
N GLY A 115 -5.93 -24.15 -13.57
CA GLY A 115 -5.31 -23.24 -14.55
C GLY A 115 -4.23 -22.34 -13.93
N PHE A 116 -3.88 -21.26 -14.64
CA PHE A 116 -2.92 -20.23 -14.21
C PHE A 116 -1.46 -20.69 -14.06
N SER A 117 -1.07 -21.75 -14.79
CA SER A 117 0.32 -22.25 -14.80
C SER A 117 1.35 -21.25 -15.32
N SER A 118 0.92 -20.23 -16.07
CA SER A 118 1.77 -19.16 -16.63
C SER A 118 1.58 -17.81 -15.95
N LEU A 119 0.75 -17.74 -14.90
CA LEU A 119 0.34 -16.46 -14.30
C LEU A 119 1.51 -15.85 -13.53
N THR A 120 1.83 -14.59 -13.86
CA THR A 120 2.91 -13.81 -13.28
C THR A 120 2.43 -12.66 -12.43
N LYS A 121 1.23 -12.14 -12.72
CA LYS A 121 0.63 -10.99 -12.05
C LYS A 121 -0.85 -11.24 -11.80
N LEU A 122 -1.27 -11.10 -10.55
CA LEU A 122 -2.66 -11.22 -10.13
C LEU A 122 -3.03 -10.02 -9.26
N TYR A 123 -3.93 -9.18 -9.76
CA TYR A 123 -4.43 -8.00 -9.06
C TYR A 123 -5.94 -8.14 -8.85
N LEU A 124 -6.35 -8.28 -7.59
CA LEU A 124 -7.74 -8.39 -7.16
C LEU A 124 -8.08 -7.37 -6.06
N ASN A 125 -7.21 -6.38 -5.86
CA ASN A 125 -7.37 -5.36 -4.82
C ASN A 125 -8.62 -4.51 -5.01
N ASP A 126 -9.06 -3.85 -3.95
CA ASP A 126 -10.20 -2.93 -3.95
C ASP A 126 -11.47 -3.58 -4.50
N ASN A 127 -11.87 -4.67 -3.83
CA ASN A 127 -13.08 -5.43 -4.09
C ASN A 127 -13.74 -5.80 -2.74
N LEU A 128 -14.78 -6.64 -2.78
CA LEU A 128 -15.50 -7.15 -1.62
C LEU A 128 -15.27 -8.66 -1.44
N LEU A 129 -14.15 -9.21 -1.93
CA LEU A 129 -13.84 -10.63 -1.84
C LEU A 129 -13.64 -11.03 -0.38
N SER A 130 -14.14 -12.21 0.00
CA SER A 130 -14.24 -12.62 1.40
C SER A 130 -13.77 -14.04 1.63
N GLU A 131 -13.92 -14.51 2.88
CA GLU A 131 -13.44 -15.82 3.35
C GLU A 131 -11.91 -15.95 3.30
N THR A 132 -11.39 -17.17 3.28
CA THR A 132 -9.95 -17.42 3.33
C THR A 132 -9.30 -17.27 1.96
N ILE A 133 -8.05 -16.81 1.95
CA ILE A 133 -7.23 -16.80 0.74
C ILE A 133 -6.88 -18.26 0.38
N PRO A 134 -7.28 -18.77 -0.79
CA PRO A 134 -6.99 -20.15 -1.18
C PRO A 134 -5.48 -20.40 -1.34
N SER A 135 -5.02 -21.57 -0.88
CA SER A 135 -3.59 -21.93 -0.89
C SER A 135 -2.98 -22.02 -2.29
N TRP A 136 -3.78 -22.30 -3.32
CA TRP A 136 -3.28 -22.42 -4.69
C TRP A 136 -2.60 -21.14 -5.19
N ILE A 137 -3.02 -19.96 -4.72
CA ILE A 137 -2.43 -18.66 -5.08
C ILE A 137 -0.95 -18.64 -4.69
N PHE A 138 -0.65 -19.10 -3.47
CA PHE A 138 0.70 -19.13 -2.93
C PHE A 138 1.58 -20.26 -3.49
N SER A 139 1.00 -21.14 -4.33
CA SER A 139 1.72 -22.21 -5.04
C SER A 139 1.93 -21.96 -6.53
N LEU A 140 1.47 -20.81 -7.06
CA LEU A 140 1.63 -20.49 -8.48
C LEU A 140 3.12 -20.27 -8.81
N PRO A 141 3.71 -21.08 -9.71
CA PRO A 141 5.17 -21.19 -9.82
C PRO A 141 5.86 -19.92 -10.33
N PHE A 142 5.18 -19.13 -11.16
CA PHE A 142 5.75 -17.93 -11.79
C PHE A 142 5.14 -16.61 -11.26
N LEU A 143 4.33 -16.66 -10.19
CA LEU A 143 3.67 -15.49 -9.65
C LEU A 143 4.69 -14.53 -9.04
N THR A 144 4.90 -13.39 -9.70
CA THR A 144 5.83 -12.34 -9.28
C THR A 144 5.16 -11.22 -8.50
N ALA A 145 3.89 -10.92 -8.81
CA ALA A 145 3.13 -9.86 -8.15
C ALA A 145 1.74 -10.36 -7.77
N LEU A 146 1.40 -10.22 -6.49
CA LEU A 146 0.10 -10.52 -5.94
C LEU A 146 -0.41 -9.32 -5.15
N ASP A 147 -1.53 -8.76 -5.57
CA ASP A 147 -2.25 -7.75 -4.81
C ASP A 147 -3.69 -8.21 -4.52
N LEU A 148 -3.96 -8.45 -3.24
CA LEU A 148 -5.27 -8.78 -2.70
C LEU A 148 -5.74 -7.71 -1.70
N SER A 149 -5.11 -6.54 -1.70
CA SER A 149 -5.38 -5.52 -0.70
C SER A 149 -6.80 -4.97 -0.76
N ASN A 150 -7.26 -4.34 0.30
CA ASN A 150 -8.58 -3.69 0.40
C ASN A 150 -9.72 -4.63 -0.02
N ASN A 151 -9.81 -5.75 0.70
CA ASN A 151 -10.85 -6.77 0.55
C ASN A 151 -11.37 -7.19 1.93
N GLN A 152 -12.17 -8.25 2.00
CA GLN A 152 -12.72 -8.81 3.23
C GLN A 152 -12.14 -10.20 3.54
N PHE A 153 -10.92 -10.51 3.09
CA PHE A 153 -10.31 -11.80 3.38
C PHE A 153 -10.08 -11.98 4.87
N THR A 154 -10.39 -13.18 5.38
CA THR A 154 -10.28 -13.57 6.79
C THR A 154 -9.46 -14.84 6.95
N GLY A 155 -9.25 -15.27 8.20
CA GLY A 155 -8.58 -16.52 8.51
C GLY A 155 -7.07 -16.44 8.35
N HIS A 156 -6.45 -17.61 8.28
CA HIS A 156 -5.01 -17.78 8.35
C HIS A 156 -4.37 -17.79 6.96
N MET A 157 -3.15 -17.26 6.86
CA MET A 157 -2.33 -17.43 5.67
C MET A 157 -1.79 -18.87 5.57
N SER A 158 -1.90 -19.46 4.38
CA SER A 158 -1.27 -20.74 4.08
C SER A 158 0.24 -20.58 3.87
N ALA A 159 0.98 -21.69 3.96
CA ALA A 159 2.40 -21.70 3.60
C ALA A 159 2.60 -21.27 2.13
N ILE A 160 3.67 -20.54 1.87
CA ILE A 160 4.04 -20.01 0.56
C ILE A 160 5.11 -20.91 -0.05
N SER A 161 4.80 -21.51 -1.20
CA SER A 161 5.75 -22.33 -1.96
C SER A 161 6.25 -21.65 -3.23
N SER A 162 5.57 -20.59 -3.67
CA SER A 162 6.00 -19.76 -4.80
C SER A 162 7.16 -18.84 -4.42
N LEU A 163 8.38 -19.23 -4.79
CA LEU A 163 9.59 -18.43 -4.54
C LEU A 163 9.83 -17.33 -5.59
N SER A 164 8.94 -17.19 -6.58
CA SER A 164 9.05 -16.17 -7.63
C SER A 164 8.47 -14.81 -7.24
N LEU A 165 7.77 -14.72 -6.11
CA LEU A 165 7.17 -13.49 -5.60
C LEU A 165 8.20 -12.39 -5.37
N ARG A 166 7.88 -11.20 -5.88
CA ARG A 166 8.63 -9.95 -5.73
C ARG A 166 7.79 -8.87 -5.08
N ALA A 167 6.48 -8.92 -5.24
CA ALA A 167 5.53 -8.01 -4.60
C ALA A 167 4.35 -8.80 -4.01
N LEU A 168 4.11 -8.62 -2.71
CA LEU A 168 3.00 -9.21 -1.99
C LEU A 168 2.27 -8.13 -1.20
N ASN A 169 1.05 -7.81 -1.60
CA ASN A 169 0.20 -6.84 -0.92
C ASN A 169 -1.09 -7.49 -0.43
N LEU A 170 -1.25 -7.57 0.88
CA LEU A 170 -2.42 -8.11 1.58
C LEU A 170 -3.05 -7.09 2.55
N CYS A 171 -2.66 -5.82 2.46
CA CYS A 171 -3.16 -4.77 3.34
C CYS A 171 -4.68 -4.51 3.19
N GLY A 172 -5.32 -3.89 4.18
CA GLY A 172 -6.78 -3.67 4.15
C GLY A 172 -7.60 -4.96 4.14
N ASN A 173 -7.16 -6.01 4.83
CA ASN A 173 -7.90 -7.26 5.03
C ASN A 173 -8.09 -7.58 6.52
N LYS A 174 -8.85 -8.64 6.83
CA LYS A 174 -9.16 -9.12 8.17
C LYS A 174 -8.45 -10.45 8.48
N LEU A 175 -7.23 -10.61 7.97
CA LEU A 175 -6.40 -11.80 8.19
C LEU A 175 -6.07 -11.95 9.68
N GLN A 176 -5.82 -13.17 10.13
CA GLN A 176 -5.56 -13.45 11.54
C GLN A 176 -4.56 -14.60 11.72
N GLY A 177 -4.11 -14.77 12.96
CA GLY A 177 -3.19 -15.84 13.35
C GLY A 177 -1.74 -15.42 13.18
N ASN A 178 -0.91 -16.31 12.60
CA ASN A 178 0.53 -16.11 12.49
C ASN A 178 0.93 -15.91 11.02
N VAL A 179 1.95 -15.07 10.81
CA VAL A 179 2.65 -15.00 9.52
C VAL A 179 3.39 -16.33 9.31
N PRO A 180 3.19 -17.04 8.18
CA PRO A 180 3.79 -18.35 7.97
C PRO A 180 5.30 -18.23 7.76
N GLU A 181 6.10 -19.10 8.41
CA GLU A 181 7.57 -19.06 8.33
C GLU A 181 8.12 -19.11 6.90
N SER A 182 7.42 -19.83 6.02
CA SER A 182 7.75 -19.91 4.59
C SER A 182 7.82 -18.55 3.89
N MET A 183 7.13 -17.53 4.40
CA MET A 183 7.19 -16.17 3.84
C MET A 183 8.61 -15.61 3.88
N PHE A 184 9.39 -15.95 4.91
CA PHE A 184 10.76 -15.48 5.06
C PHE A 184 11.77 -16.19 4.13
N ASN A 185 11.31 -17.13 3.30
CA ASN A 185 12.08 -17.75 2.23
C ASN A 185 12.00 -16.96 0.91
N LEU A 186 11.14 -15.93 0.83
CA LEU A 186 10.97 -15.08 -0.35
C LEU A 186 12.09 -14.04 -0.45
N VAL A 187 13.34 -14.49 -0.58
CA VAL A 187 14.54 -13.64 -0.51
C VAL A 187 14.59 -12.50 -1.54
N ASN A 188 13.82 -12.62 -2.63
CA ASN A 188 13.73 -11.64 -3.72
C ASN A 188 12.55 -10.66 -3.57
N LEU A 189 11.82 -10.71 -2.45
CA LEU A 189 10.71 -9.82 -2.19
C LEU A 189 11.21 -8.37 -2.07
N SER A 190 10.52 -7.48 -2.78
CA SER A 190 10.81 -6.05 -2.87
C SER A 190 9.72 -5.17 -2.26
N VAL A 191 8.48 -5.66 -2.28
CA VAL A 191 7.30 -4.99 -1.72
C VAL A 191 6.56 -5.99 -0.85
N LEU A 192 6.38 -5.64 0.42
CA LEU A 192 5.57 -6.41 1.36
C LEU A 192 4.61 -5.49 2.10
N CYS A 193 3.31 -5.76 2.00
CA CYS A 193 2.28 -5.09 2.78
C CYS A 193 1.41 -6.15 3.46
N LEU A 194 1.38 -6.17 4.79
CA LEU A 194 0.57 -7.08 5.59
C LEU A 194 -0.28 -6.29 6.59
N SER A 195 -1.58 -6.50 6.57
CA SER A 195 -2.49 -6.03 7.62
C SER A 195 -3.35 -7.18 8.13
N GLY A 196 -3.64 -7.20 9.42
CA GLY A 196 -4.57 -8.16 9.99
C GLY A 196 -4.64 -8.05 11.50
N ASN A 197 -5.26 -9.01 12.16
CA ASN A 197 -5.26 -9.20 13.60
C ASN A 197 -4.29 -10.34 13.95
N TRP A 198 -2.99 -10.06 13.84
CA TRP A 198 -1.94 -11.06 14.02
C TRP A 198 -1.68 -11.33 15.50
N SER A 199 -1.73 -12.60 15.89
CA SER A 199 -1.56 -13.05 17.27
C SER A 199 -0.19 -13.69 17.56
N GLY A 200 0.53 -14.11 16.52
CA GLY A 200 1.85 -14.75 16.66
C GLY A 200 2.98 -13.74 16.92
N PRO A 201 4.07 -14.17 17.60
CA PRO A 201 5.25 -13.33 17.74
C PRO A 201 5.85 -13.05 16.36
N LEU A 202 6.14 -11.78 16.08
CA LEU A 202 6.84 -11.35 14.87
C LEU A 202 8.14 -10.64 15.25
N HIS A 203 9.27 -11.28 14.95
CA HIS A 203 10.59 -10.67 15.11
C HIS A 203 10.93 -9.85 13.88
N PHE A 204 11.11 -8.54 14.04
CA PHE A 204 11.39 -7.64 12.92
C PHE A 204 12.69 -7.98 12.17
N SER A 205 13.67 -8.58 12.85
CA SER A 205 14.93 -9.02 12.22
C SER A 205 14.73 -10.06 11.10
N LEU A 206 13.61 -10.79 11.09
CA LEU A 206 13.30 -11.76 10.02
C LEU A 206 13.15 -11.09 8.65
N PHE A 207 12.71 -9.83 8.60
CA PHE A 207 12.56 -9.08 7.35
C PHE A 207 13.89 -8.76 6.68
N SER A 208 15.02 -8.80 7.41
CA SER A 208 16.35 -8.58 6.81
C SER A 208 16.78 -9.70 5.86
N LYS A 209 16.05 -10.83 5.81
CA LYS A 209 16.29 -11.92 4.85
C LYS A 209 15.92 -11.51 3.42
N PHE A 210 15.10 -10.48 3.27
CA PHE A 210 14.65 -9.96 1.98
C PHE A 210 15.69 -8.98 1.44
N ARG A 211 16.47 -9.42 0.45
CA ARG A 211 17.66 -8.69 -0.02
C ARG A 211 17.35 -7.41 -0.78
N ASN A 212 16.16 -7.33 -1.38
CA ASN A 212 15.75 -6.23 -2.25
C ASN A 212 14.53 -5.48 -1.68
N LEU A 213 14.26 -5.60 -0.37
CA LEU A 213 13.06 -5.05 0.25
C LEU A 213 13.14 -3.53 0.28
N GLY A 214 12.39 -2.88 -0.63
CA GLY A 214 12.31 -1.43 -0.73
C GLY A 214 11.12 -0.83 0.04
N PHE A 215 10.01 -1.56 0.08
CA PHE A 215 8.78 -1.15 0.76
C PHE A 215 8.33 -2.23 1.74
N LEU A 216 8.15 -1.84 3.00
CA LEU A 216 7.59 -2.69 4.05
C LEU A 216 6.47 -1.95 4.78
N SER A 217 5.26 -2.50 4.75
CA SER A 217 4.12 -2.03 5.53
C SER A 217 3.54 -3.17 6.36
N LEU A 218 3.43 -2.97 7.66
CA LEU A 218 2.93 -3.94 8.62
C LEU A 218 1.85 -3.30 9.48
N SER A 219 0.72 -3.97 9.65
CA SER A 219 -0.30 -3.53 10.59
C SER A 219 -1.02 -4.61 11.37
N GLY A 220 -1.45 -4.22 12.58
CA GLY A 220 -2.26 -5.02 13.50
C GLY A 220 -1.54 -6.25 14.05
N PHE A 221 -0.29 -6.05 14.46
CA PHE A 221 0.51 -7.05 15.15
C PHE A 221 0.46 -6.86 16.66
N ASN A 222 -0.13 -7.82 17.38
CA ASN A 222 -0.26 -7.72 18.84
C ASN A 222 0.99 -8.18 19.62
N SER A 223 1.95 -8.82 18.94
CA SER A 223 3.19 -9.33 19.53
C SER A 223 4.39 -9.04 18.61
N PHE A 224 4.67 -7.75 18.44
CA PHE A 224 5.78 -7.29 17.62
C PHE A 224 7.05 -7.15 18.48
N SER A 225 8.11 -7.83 18.07
CA SER A 225 9.43 -7.75 18.69
C SER A 225 10.37 -6.92 17.81
N PRO A 226 10.71 -5.68 18.22
CA PRO A 226 11.72 -4.86 17.55
C PRO A 226 13.11 -5.53 17.51
N CYS A 227 14.01 -5.02 16.67
CA CYS A 227 15.41 -5.47 16.68
C CYS A 227 16.10 -5.16 18.01
N SER A 228 16.56 -6.17 18.76
CA SER A 228 17.38 -5.99 19.96
C SER A 228 18.88 -5.82 19.64
N GLU A 229 19.66 -5.27 20.57
CA GLU A 229 21.12 -5.05 20.42
C GLU A 229 21.91 -6.35 20.12
N THR A 230 21.38 -7.52 20.48
CA THR A 230 21.96 -8.82 20.12
C THR A 230 21.87 -9.14 18.62
N ASN A 231 21.07 -8.38 17.87
CA ASN A 231 20.80 -8.52 16.45
C ASN A 231 21.53 -7.43 15.63
N ALA A 232 22.61 -6.85 16.16
CA ALA A 232 23.37 -5.71 15.61
C ALA A 232 24.09 -5.95 14.26
N GLY A 233 23.65 -6.92 13.46
CA GLY A 233 24.18 -7.18 12.10
C GLY A 233 23.11 -7.18 11.00
N HIS A 234 21.85 -6.88 11.32
CA HIS A 234 20.76 -6.88 10.35
C HIS A 234 20.60 -5.47 9.74
N GLN A 235 21.14 -5.28 8.53
CA GLN A 235 20.98 -4.06 7.74
C GLN A 235 19.86 -4.20 6.71
N PHE A 236 19.06 -3.14 6.59
CA PHE A 236 18.01 -3.03 5.59
C PHE A 236 18.49 -2.08 4.47
N THR A 237 19.41 -2.58 3.63
CA THR A 237 20.19 -1.74 2.70
C THR A 237 19.34 -1.05 1.63
N ASP A 238 18.21 -1.65 1.25
CA ASP A 238 17.37 -1.18 0.15
C ASP A 238 16.06 -0.55 0.64
N LEU A 239 15.77 -0.61 1.94
CA LEU A 239 14.48 -0.19 2.50
C LEU A 239 14.38 1.32 2.53
N PHE A 240 13.63 1.87 1.58
CA PHE A 240 13.40 3.31 1.47
C PHE A 240 12.08 3.75 2.12
N GLU A 241 11.13 2.85 2.31
CA GLU A 241 9.83 3.12 2.93
C GLU A 241 9.42 2.04 3.93
N LEU A 242 9.21 2.46 5.18
CA LEU A 242 8.79 1.61 6.28
C LEU A 242 7.53 2.17 6.93
N LYS A 243 6.48 1.35 7.00
CA LYS A 243 5.22 1.67 7.65
C LYS A 243 4.87 0.63 8.69
N LEU A 244 4.69 1.04 9.94
CA LEU A 244 4.32 0.18 11.06
C LEU A 244 3.10 0.78 11.76
N PHE A 245 1.93 0.21 11.49
CA PHE A 245 0.65 0.68 12.05
C PHE A 245 0.15 -0.26 13.13
N GLN A 246 -0.23 0.23 14.30
CA GLN A 246 -0.88 -0.62 15.32
C GLN A 246 -0.09 -1.92 15.62
N VAL A 247 1.24 -1.81 15.78
CA VAL A 247 2.13 -2.95 16.07
C VAL A 247 2.51 -3.03 17.56
N ASP A 248 1.75 -2.35 18.43
CA ASP A 248 2.02 -2.17 19.87
C ASP A 248 3.45 -1.72 20.18
N LEU A 249 4.05 -0.92 19.28
CA LEU A 249 5.36 -0.35 19.49
C LEU A 249 5.28 0.72 20.59
N THR A 250 5.88 0.42 21.75
CA THR A 250 5.81 1.27 22.94
C THR A 250 7.01 2.19 23.11
N ASN A 251 8.18 1.82 22.59
CA ASN A 251 9.39 2.63 22.74
C ASN A 251 10.27 2.55 21.49
N PHE A 252 10.56 3.72 20.93
CA PHE A 252 11.38 3.91 19.74
C PHE A 252 12.83 3.43 19.95
N SER A 253 13.34 3.55 21.18
CA SER A 253 14.70 3.14 21.57
C SER A 253 14.94 1.64 21.45
N LYS A 254 13.89 0.84 21.29
CA LYS A 254 13.99 -0.62 21.13
C LYS A 254 14.32 -1.05 19.70
N ILE A 255 14.22 -0.17 18.69
CA ILE A 255 14.64 -0.50 17.33
C ILE A 255 16.13 -0.17 17.22
N SER A 256 16.97 -1.21 17.12
CA SER A 256 18.43 -1.09 16.95
C SER A 256 18.94 -1.46 15.55
N CYS A 257 18.04 -1.77 14.61
CA CYS A 257 18.42 -2.05 13.22
C CYS A 257 18.82 -0.76 12.46
N GLU A 258 19.66 -0.92 11.43
CA GLU A 258 20.14 0.17 10.58
C GLU A 258 19.36 0.24 9.26
N PHE A 259 18.99 1.46 8.86
CA PHE A 259 18.22 1.73 7.65
C PHE A 259 18.90 2.84 6.82
N PRO A 260 20.00 2.52 6.12
CA PRO A 260 20.89 3.53 5.52
C PRO A 260 20.26 4.36 4.40
N VAL A 261 19.16 3.91 3.81
CA VAL A 261 18.48 4.58 2.68
C VAL A 261 17.02 4.94 2.98
N LEU A 262 16.60 4.86 4.25
CA LEU A 262 15.21 5.11 4.63
C LEU A 262 14.83 6.56 4.41
N LYS A 263 13.85 6.78 3.54
CA LYS A 263 13.35 8.12 3.19
C LYS A 263 12.05 8.43 3.91
N THR A 264 11.20 7.43 4.07
CA THR A 264 9.86 7.55 4.63
C THR A 264 9.68 6.55 5.75
N LEU A 265 9.29 7.05 6.93
CA LEU A 265 8.89 6.23 8.07
C LEU A 265 7.49 6.67 8.50
N GLU A 266 6.57 5.70 8.58
CA GLU A 266 5.22 5.88 9.09
C GLU A 266 5.00 5.00 10.33
N LEU A 267 4.77 5.60 11.49
CA LEU A 267 4.56 4.85 12.76
C LEU A 267 3.20 5.13 13.40
N SER A 268 2.19 5.44 12.60
CA SER A 268 0.88 5.83 13.11
C SER A 268 0.19 4.71 13.91
N GLU A 269 -0.76 5.08 14.77
CA GLU A 269 -1.53 4.14 15.62
C GLU A 269 -0.69 3.27 16.60
N ASN A 270 0.50 3.71 16.97
CA ASN A 270 1.31 3.10 18.03
C ASN A 270 1.21 3.89 19.35
N LYS A 271 1.75 3.31 20.44
CA LYS A 271 1.81 3.95 21.77
C LYS A 271 3.24 4.41 22.07
N LEU A 272 3.83 5.15 21.13
CA LEU A 272 5.24 5.54 21.22
C LEU A 272 5.47 6.51 22.37
N GLU A 273 6.36 6.13 23.29
CA GLU A 273 6.91 6.96 24.34
C GLU A 273 8.45 6.97 24.28
N GLY A 274 9.08 7.94 24.96
CA GLY A 274 10.53 7.99 25.13
C GLY A 274 11.28 8.85 24.12
N LYS A 275 12.61 8.66 24.07
CA LYS A 275 13.51 9.41 23.18
C LYS A 275 13.58 8.73 21.82
N VAL A 276 13.72 9.56 20.80
CA VAL A 276 13.88 9.15 19.41
C VAL A 276 15.29 8.60 19.22
N SER A 277 15.41 7.48 18.52
CA SER A 277 16.69 6.76 18.34
C SER A 277 17.58 7.44 17.31
N GLN A 278 18.88 7.22 17.45
CA GLN A 278 19.89 7.81 16.56
C GLN A 278 19.80 7.28 15.11
N TRP A 279 19.23 6.10 14.86
CA TRP A 279 19.20 5.48 13.53
C TRP A 279 18.34 6.25 12.50
N ILE A 280 17.50 7.20 12.92
CA ILE A 280 16.72 8.04 12.00
C ILE A 280 17.38 9.37 11.61
N HIS A 281 18.64 9.60 11.99
CA HIS A 281 19.31 10.90 11.79
C HIS A 281 19.35 11.40 10.33
N ASP A 282 19.43 10.49 9.35
CA ASP A 282 19.52 10.82 7.91
C ASP A 282 18.17 10.84 7.18
N MET A 283 17.04 10.80 7.90
CA MET A 283 15.72 10.75 7.27
C MET A 283 15.29 12.08 6.62
N HIS A 284 14.67 11.98 5.44
CA HIS A 284 14.10 13.14 4.73
C HIS A 284 12.62 13.41 5.04
N SER A 285 11.82 12.37 5.33
CA SER A 285 10.39 12.51 5.63
C SER A 285 9.98 11.61 6.79
N LEU A 286 9.33 12.18 7.81
CA LEU A 286 8.85 11.48 9.00
C LEU A 286 7.37 11.75 9.19
N GLU A 287 6.58 10.68 9.18
CA GLU A 287 5.16 10.69 9.55
C GLU A 287 4.95 9.77 10.74
N CYS A 288 4.41 10.27 11.84
CA CYS A 288 4.20 9.40 13.00
C CYS A 288 3.08 9.90 13.90
N TYR A 289 2.40 8.95 14.53
CA TYR A 289 1.40 9.23 15.55
C TYR A 289 2.06 9.09 16.92
N PHE A 290 2.24 10.21 17.61
CA PHE A 290 2.83 10.26 18.94
C PHE A 290 1.81 10.67 19.99
N GLN A 291 1.71 9.92 21.07
CA GLN A 291 0.96 10.36 22.25
C GLN A 291 1.92 11.07 23.22
N GLY A 292 1.50 12.21 23.76
CA GLY A 292 2.33 13.00 24.69
C GLY A 292 2.98 14.22 24.04
N PRO A 293 4.04 14.79 24.65
CA PRO A 293 4.71 15.96 24.11
C PRO A 293 5.59 15.61 22.91
N ILE A 294 5.78 16.56 21.98
CA ILE A 294 6.73 16.41 20.88
C ILE A 294 8.14 16.22 21.47
N PRO A 295 8.86 15.12 21.16
CA PRO A 295 10.20 14.88 21.67
C PRO A 295 11.17 15.96 21.17
N SER A 296 11.88 16.63 22.08
CA SER A 296 12.89 17.62 21.69
C SER A 296 13.99 17.02 20.81
N SER A 297 14.25 15.71 20.92
CA SER A 297 15.20 14.95 20.10
C SER A 297 14.86 14.91 18.61
N PHE A 298 13.63 15.26 18.20
CA PHE A 298 13.35 15.49 16.76
C PHE A 298 14.24 16.57 16.15
N SER A 299 14.80 17.48 16.96
CA SER A 299 15.80 18.44 16.50
C SER A 299 17.09 17.81 15.95
N ASN A 300 17.33 16.52 16.20
CA ASN A 300 18.52 15.82 15.73
C ASN A 300 18.38 15.28 14.30
N LEU A 301 17.18 15.36 13.70
CA LEU A 301 16.90 14.86 12.35
C LEU A 301 17.27 15.94 11.31
N THR A 302 18.53 16.36 11.29
CA THR A 302 18.93 17.60 10.59
C THR A 302 18.68 17.57 9.08
N TYR A 303 18.55 16.39 8.47
CA TYR A 303 18.22 16.21 7.04
C TYR A 303 16.71 16.24 6.74
N LEU A 304 15.85 16.33 7.77
CA LEU A 304 14.41 16.24 7.60
C LEU A 304 13.87 17.42 6.78
N THR A 305 13.18 17.09 5.69
CA THR A 305 12.51 18.04 4.79
C THR A 305 11.01 18.12 5.03
N SER A 306 10.41 17.05 5.55
CA SER A 306 8.98 16.98 5.87
C SER A 306 8.76 16.31 7.23
N LEU A 307 8.02 16.98 8.12
CA LEU A 307 7.57 16.46 9.40
C LEU A 307 6.04 16.55 9.47
N ASN A 308 5.38 15.41 9.43
CA ASN A 308 3.92 15.32 9.54
C ASN A 308 3.52 14.59 10.84
N LEU A 309 2.88 15.32 11.75
CA LEU A 309 2.36 14.83 13.02
C LEU A 309 0.87 15.18 13.19
N VAL A 310 0.12 15.22 12.08
CA VAL A 310 -1.31 15.53 12.05
C VAL A 310 -2.10 14.58 12.98
N GLU A 311 -3.13 15.13 13.64
CA GLU A 311 -4.12 14.41 14.46
C GLU A 311 -3.54 13.43 15.51
N SER A 312 -2.29 13.64 15.92
CA SER A 312 -1.53 12.69 16.74
C SER A 312 -1.91 12.67 18.23
N ASN A 313 -2.88 13.47 18.67
CA ASN A 313 -3.22 13.65 20.08
C ASN A 313 -2.04 14.18 20.95
N LEU A 314 -1.10 14.90 20.32
CA LEU A 314 0.06 15.52 20.97
C LEU A 314 -0.36 16.55 22.00
N ASN A 315 0.42 16.71 23.08
CA ASN A 315 0.19 17.70 24.14
C ASN A 315 1.46 18.51 24.46
N GLY A 316 1.42 19.35 25.50
CA GLY A 316 2.58 20.18 25.86
C GLY A 316 2.81 21.31 24.85
N SER A 317 4.01 21.87 24.84
CA SER A 317 4.39 22.97 23.94
C SER A 317 5.19 22.48 22.75
N ILE A 318 5.16 23.23 21.65
CA ILE A 318 6.05 23.03 20.52
C ILE A 318 7.50 23.30 20.99
N PRO A 319 8.43 22.34 20.88
CA PRO A 319 9.82 22.55 21.28
C PRO A 319 10.50 23.58 20.39
N SER A 320 11.16 24.57 21.01
CA SER A 320 11.96 25.56 20.25
C SER A 320 13.10 24.91 19.49
N SER A 321 13.59 23.75 19.94
CA SER A 321 14.65 22.98 19.28
C SER A 321 14.29 22.48 17.88
N LEU A 322 13.00 22.41 17.52
CA LEU A 322 12.58 22.09 16.16
C LEU A 322 13.10 23.12 15.13
N SER A 323 13.49 24.33 15.56
CA SER A 323 14.17 25.29 14.68
C SER A 323 15.52 24.79 14.17
N ASN A 324 16.10 23.72 14.73
CA ASN A 324 17.36 23.15 14.24
C ASN A 324 17.20 22.37 12.92
N LEU A 325 15.96 22.11 12.49
CA LEU A 325 15.65 21.40 11.25
C LEU A 325 15.77 22.32 10.03
N GLN A 326 17.00 22.72 9.70
CA GLN A 326 17.28 23.77 8.72
C GLN A 326 16.87 23.43 7.28
N HIS A 327 16.67 22.14 6.97
CA HIS A 327 16.17 21.68 5.67
C HIS A 327 14.64 21.50 5.61
N LEU A 328 13.92 21.79 6.70
CA LEU A 328 12.49 21.55 6.79
C LEU A 328 11.72 22.48 5.85
N THR A 329 10.93 21.89 4.97
CA THR A 329 10.07 22.56 3.97
C THR A 329 8.59 22.41 4.31
N HIS A 330 8.21 21.32 4.96
CA HIS A 330 6.83 21.02 5.33
C HIS A 330 6.76 20.63 6.80
N LEU A 331 5.95 21.34 7.58
CA LEU A 331 5.66 21.03 8.98
C LEU A 331 4.14 21.03 9.20
N ASP A 332 3.58 19.86 9.46
CA ASP A 332 2.17 19.72 9.82
C ASP A 332 2.04 19.20 11.26
N LEU A 333 1.51 20.03 12.15
CA LEU A 333 1.17 19.69 13.53
C LEU A 333 -0.33 19.84 13.80
N SER A 334 -1.16 19.90 12.75
CA SER A 334 -2.58 20.20 12.86
C SER A 334 -3.37 19.12 13.60
N GLY A 335 -4.52 19.48 14.19
CA GLY A 335 -5.41 18.52 14.83
C GLY A 335 -4.92 17.95 16.17
N ASN A 336 -4.06 18.65 16.89
CA ASN A 336 -3.45 18.19 18.14
C ASN A 336 -3.97 18.95 19.40
N ARG A 337 -3.41 18.67 20.57
CA ARG A 337 -3.71 19.36 21.85
C ARG A 337 -2.52 20.22 22.32
N LEU A 338 -1.69 20.70 21.40
CA LEU A 338 -0.52 21.54 21.71
C LEU A 338 -0.96 22.87 22.32
N LYS A 339 -0.21 23.37 23.30
CA LYS A 339 -0.48 24.60 24.06
C LYS A 339 0.77 25.49 24.14
N GLY A 340 0.61 26.72 24.61
CA GLY A 340 1.69 27.70 24.67
C GLY A 340 1.85 28.47 23.36
N SER A 341 2.97 29.16 23.20
CA SER A 341 3.24 29.99 22.02
C SER A 341 4.01 29.23 20.94
N ILE A 342 3.83 29.66 19.70
CA ILE A 342 4.71 29.27 18.59
C ILE A 342 6.13 29.75 18.92
N PRO A 343 7.17 28.89 18.88
CA PRO A 343 8.53 29.31 19.20
C PRO A 343 9.02 30.41 18.27
N SER A 344 9.56 31.50 18.82
CA SER A 344 10.11 32.59 18.01
C SER A 344 11.28 32.16 17.13
N SER A 345 11.98 31.09 17.52
CA SER A 345 13.06 30.47 16.75
C SER A 345 12.61 29.86 15.42
N PHE A 346 11.30 29.67 15.18
CA PHE A 346 10.79 29.21 13.88
C PHE A 346 11.06 30.22 12.75
N SER A 347 11.37 31.48 13.07
CA SER A 347 11.91 32.45 12.12
C SER A 347 13.21 32.00 11.44
N ASN A 348 13.95 31.08 12.05
CA ASN A 348 15.18 30.52 11.48
C ASN A 348 14.94 29.35 10.50
N LEU A 349 13.69 28.92 10.27
CA LEU A 349 13.36 27.86 9.32
C LEU A 349 13.17 28.42 7.91
N HIS A 350 14.26 28.90 7.31
CA HIS A 350 14.24 29.67 6.05
C HIS A 350 13.75 28.89 4.81
N HIS A 351 13.72 27.56 4.87
CA HIS A 351 13.23 26.70 3.79
C HIS A 351 11.78 26.27 3.96
N LEU A 352 11.12 26.62 5.08
CA LEU A 352 9.76 26.21 5.36
C LEU A 352 8.81 26.86 4.35
N THR A 353 8.07 26.04 3.61
CA THR A 353 7.07 26.46 2.61
C THR A 353 5.65 26.13 3.02
N TYR A 354 5.48 25.17 3.93
CA TYR A 354 4.20 24.75 4.47
C TYR A 354 4.29 24.62 5.98
N LEU A 355 3.37 25.28 6.68
CA LEU A 355 3.23 25.21 8.14
C LEU A 355 1.75 25.14 8.50
N ASP A 356 1.30 23.99 8.96
CA ASP A 356 -0.05 23.84 9.53
C ASP A 356 0.03 23.58 11.04
N LEU A 357 -0.54 24.51 11.80
CA LEU A 357 -0.67 24.43 13.27
C LEU A 357 -2.14 24.48 13.71
N SER A 358 -3.07 24.36 12.76
CA SER A 358 -4.50 24.50 12.97
C SER A 358 -5.04 23.44 13.93
N SER A 359 -6.26 23.67 14.45
CA SER A 359 -6.92 22.71 15.34
C SER A 359 -6.08 22.30 16.56
N ASN A 360 -5.40 23.26 17.18
CA ASN A 360 -4.62 23.12 18.42
C ASN A 360 -5.11 24.08 19.52
N ARG A 361 -4.44 24.08 20.68
CA ARG A 361 -4.71 24.99 21.83
C ARG A 361 -3.59 26.03 22.00
N LEU A 362 -2.96 26.43 20.91
CA LEU A 362 -1.87 27.41 20.89
C LEU A 362 -2.41 28.82 21.20
N GLY A 363 -1.57 29.65 21.82
CA GLY A 363 -1.87 31.04 22.14
C GLY A 363 -0.61 31.91 22.05
N GLY A 364 -0.65 33.12 22.63
CA GLY A 364 0.49 34.04 22.55
C GLY A 364 0.60 34.74 21.20
N GLN A 365 1.68 35.50 21.00
CA GLN A 365 1.91 36.24 19.76
C GLN A 365 2.47 35.31 18.67
N ILE A 366 2.02 35.51 17.44
CA ILE A 366 2.68 34.94 16.26
C ILE A 366 4.06 35.62 16.18
N PRO A 367 5.18 34.86 16.10
CA PRO A 367 6.51 35.44 15.96
C PRO A 367 6.58 36.42 14.78
N ASN A 368 7.40 37.46 14.91
CA ASN A 368 7.32 38.67 14.08
C ASN A 368 7.15 38.42 12.57
N ALA A 369 6.18 39.15 12.00
CA ALA A 369 5.45 38.84 10.77
C ALA A 369 6.22 38.97 9.44
N ASN A 370 7.45 39.48 9.41
CA ASN A 370 8.17 39.69 8.15
C ASN A 370 8.67 38.39 7.47
N GLN A 371 8.54 37.24 8.14
CA GLN A 371 8.88 35.93 7.58
C GLN A 371 7.77 34.89 7.74
N LEU A 372 6.76 35.12 8.60
CA LEU A 372 5.65 34.18 8.82
C LEU A 372 4.33 34.58 8.11
N ALA A 373 4.24 35.80 7.56
CA ALA A 373 3.01 36.29 6.93
C ALA A 373 2.60 35.51 5.66
N ASP A 374 3.54 34.83 5.00
CA ASP A 374 3.24 33.99 3.83
C ASP A 374 2.49 32.70 4.21
N PHE A 375 2.53 32.26 5.47
CA PHE A 375 1.92 30.99 5.92
C PHE A 375 0.44 31.07 6.34
N VAL A 376 -0.09 32.27 6.60
CA VAL A 376 -1.47 32.44 7.14
C VAL A 376 -2.52 32.59 6.02
N SER A 377 -2.12 32.44 4.75
CA SER A 377 -2.96 32.66 3.58
C SER A 377 -3.37 31.38 2.84
N SER A 378 -3.94 30.40 3.54
CA SER A 378 -4.86 29.46 2.89
C SER A 378 -6.10 29.30 3.76
N LYS A 379 -7.22 29.80 3.23
CA LYS A 379 -8.57 29.61 3.75
C LYS A 379 -9.17 28.36 3.16
#